data_AF-A0A2P2D402-F1
#
_entry.id   AF-A0A2P2D402-F1
#
_cell.length_a   1.000
_cell.length_b   1.000
_cell.length_c   1.000
_cell.angle_alpha   90.00
_cell.angle_beta   90.00
_cell.angle_gamma   90.00
#
_symmetry.space_group_name_H-M   'P 1'
#
loop_
_entity.id
_entity.type
_entity.pdbx_description
1 polymer ?
#
loop_
_entity_poly.entity_id
_entity_poly.type
_entity_poly.pdbx_seq_one_letter_code
_entity_poly.pdbx_strand_id
1 'polypeptide(L)'
;MAPMRVSILPLIFAVLGLVFSNCSGDIKDIPLKGCSKISGMPGPEDLAIDRDAGLLYVSSHERRIKDQEGKIYFLDLNSSPLEPKLLEVEYPKNFRPHGISLLNQNGKYRLYVISHIALYKEHSIEVFERTEKPSAKSKAGKWKHVQTLQDPLVTSPNDLSVASENEIFVSNDHGEGGFMLYLFHDLFRMKRSEIAYFDGKSWSSLGNPVSLGNGILYVKRPDGKEILYRSSFNEGTVLKFDIKRENGKIKLGEPKSILLGSGPDNLEIDEKGNIFTVTHPSVMKFLKHASNAESHSPTKIFSISPDDSILEIFSNSGELISAGSTALTYKERVYIAQVFNDFILQCQL
;
A
#
# COMPACT_ATOMS: atom_id res chain seq x y z
N MET A 1 47.17 -7.28 4.63
CA MET A 1 46.10 -8.23 4.24
C MET A 1 44.78 -7.59 4.61
N ALA A 2 44.02 -7.11 3.61
CA ALA A 2 42.68 -6.58 3.85
C ALA A 2 41.70 -7.76 4.01
N PRO A 3 40.74 -7.72 4.95
CA PRO A 3 39.78 -8.78 5.10
C PRO A 3 38.84 -8.75 3.88
N MET A 4 38.79 -9.89 3.19
CA MET A 4 37.89 -10.14 2.08
C MET A 4 36.45 -10.10 2.64
N ARG A 5 35.75 -8.98 2.45
CA ARG A 5 34.32 -8.88 2.74
C ARG A 5 33.58 -9.74 1.73
N VAL A 6 33.27 -10.97 2.11
CA VAL A 6 32.29 -11.80 1.40
C VAL A 6 30.95 -11.04 1.49
N SER A 7 30.46 -10.57 0.34
CA SER A 7 29.13 -10.00 0.25
C SER A 7 28.12 -11.08 0.64
N ILE A 8 27.40 -10.88 1.74
CA ILE A 8 26.40 -11.84 2.26
C ILE A 8 25.12 -11.81 1.40
N LEU A 9 24.92 -10.73 0.62
CA LEU A 9 23.78 -10.53 -0.27
C LEU A 9 23.58 -11.66 -1.30
N PRO A 10 24.58 -12.08 -2.11
CA PRO A 10 24.41 -13.15 -3.10
C PRO A 10 24.14 -14.54 -2.50
N LEU A 11 24.60 -14.84 -1.28
CA LEU A 11 24.35 -16.13 -0.63
C LEU A 11 22.92 -16.23 -0.08
N ILE A 12 22.36 -15.09 0.35
CA ILE A 12 20.96 -14.96 0.80
C ILE A 12 19.97 -15.17 -0.36
N PHE A 13 20.27 -14.65 -1.55
CA PHE A 13 19.45 -14.87 -2.76
C PHE A 13 19.38 -16.35 -3.19
N ALA A 14 20.45 -17.13 -2.97
CA ALA A 14 20.47 -18.54 -3.32
C ALA A 14 19.57 -19.40 -2.42
N VAL A 15 19.51 -19.09 -1.12
CA VAL A 15 18.71 -19.86 -0.14
C VAL A 15 17.23 -19.51 -0.23
N LEU A 16 16.87 -18.23 -0.40
CA LEU A 16 15.50 -17.80 -0.72
C LEU A 16 15.06 -18.34 -2.10
N GLY A 17 15.99 -18.44 -3.05
CA GLY A 17 15.85 -19.10 -4.36
C GLY A 17 15.24 -20.50 -4.31
N LEU A 18 15.72 -21.31 -3.38
CA LEU A 18 15.44 -22.74 -3.30
C LEU A 18 14.19 -23.07 -2.47
N VAL A 19 13.75 -22.17 -1.58
CA VAL A 19 12.56 -22.38 -0.74
C VAL A 19 11.28 -21.82 -1.39
N PHE A 20 11.41 -20.82 -2.27
CA PHE A 20 10.29 -20.19 -2.99
C PHE A 20 10.16 -20.68 -4.44
N SER A 21 10.54 -21.94 -4.72
CA SER A 21 10.29 -22.60 -6.00
C SER A 21 8.81 -22.94 -6.19
N ASN A 22 7.94 -21.92 -6.12
CA ASN A 22 6.69 -22.01 -6.87
C ASN A 22 7.10 -22.06 -8.32
N CYS A 23 6.77 -23.17 -8.99
CA CYS A 23 6.71 -23.23 -10.45
C CYS A 23 5.85 -22.04 -10.89
N SER A 24 6.49 -20.92 -11.23
CA SER A 24 5.86 -19.81 -11.92
C SER A 24 5.57 -20.35 -13.31
N GLY A 25 4.45 -21.07 -13.44
CA GLY A 25 3.86 -21.33 -14.74
C GLY A 25 3.69 -20.00 -15.48
N ASP A 26 3.66 -20.07 -16.82
CA ASP A 26 3.47 -18.88 -17.62
C ASP A 26 2.21 -18.14 -17.15
N ILE A 27 2.36 -16.83 -16.94
CA ILE A 27 1.26 -16.00 -16.50
C ILE A 27 0.39 -15.72 -17.71
N LYS A 28 -0.87 -16.15 -17.61
CA LYS A 28 -1.88 -15.83 -18.61
C LYS A 28 -2.17 -14.34 -18.52
N ASP A 29 -1.93 -13.63 -19.61
CA ASP A 29 -2.27 -12.21 -19.69
C ASP A 29 -3.78 -12.01 -19.73
N ILE A 30 -4.24 -11.01 -18.97
CA ILE A 30 -5.60 -10.48 -19.00
C ILE A 30 -5.43 -8.98 -19.26
N PRO A 31 -5.57 -8.53 -20.52
CA PRO A 31 -5.23 -7.17 -20.89
C PRO A 31 -6.34 -6.19 -20.50
N LEU A 32 -5.94 -4.99 -20.11
CA LEU A 32 -6.79 -3.81 -20.11
C LEU A 32 -6.54 -2.98 -21.38
N LYS A 33 -7.52 -2.19 -21.79
CA LYS A 33 -7.45 -1.38 -23.00
C LYS A 33 -6.94 0.03 -22.71
N GLY A 34 -6.37 0.69 -23.72
CA GLY A 34 -6.01 2.10 -23.66
C GLY A 34 -5.00 2.44 -22.56
N CYS A 35 -4.08 1.53 -22.26
CA CYS A 35 -3.10 1.71 -21.19
C CYS A 35 -2.01 2.72 -21.58
N SER A 36 -1.67 3.63 -20.67
CA SER A 36 -0.62 4.63 -20.84
C SER A 36 0.15 4.86 -19.55
N LYS A 37 1.46 5.12 -19.67
CA LYS A 37 2.33 5.41 -18.53
C LYS A 37 2.26 6.89 -18.19
N ILE A 38 2.16 7.21 -16.91
CA ILE A 38 2.24 8.57 -16.36
C ILE A 38 3.51 8.63 -15.51
N SER A 39 4.57 9.20 -16.08
CA SER A 39 5.93 9.21 -15.50
C SER A 39 6.24 10.47 -14.70
N GLY A 40 7.32 10.43 -13.90
CA GLY A 40 7.78 11.56 -13.07
C GLY A 40 7.40 11.45 -11.59
N MET A 41 7.16 10.23 -11.12
CA MET A 41 6.88 9.87 -9.73
C MET A 41 7.66 8.57 -9.42
N PRO A 42 8.87 8.64 -8.86
CA PRO A 42 9.71 7.47 -8.66
C PRO A 42 9.19 6.58 -7.53
N GLY A 43 9.05 5.27 -7.78
CA GLY A 43 8.47 4.30 -6.85
C GLY A 43 7.11 4.72 -6.27
N PRO A 44 6.09 4.95 -7.13
CA PRO A 44 4.76 5.36 -6.73
C PRO A 44 4.01 4.17 -6.15
N GLU A 45 4.15 3.97 -4.84
CA GLU A 45 3.80 2.71 -4.20
C GLU A 45 2.34 2.67 -3.75
N ASP A 46 1.77 3.77 -3.28
CA ASP A 46 0.36 3.77 -2.87
C ASP A 46 -0.40 5.05 -3.27
N LEU A 47 -1.72 4.95 -3.34
CA LEU A 47 -2.62 5.92 -3.97
C LEU A 47 -3.78 6.28 -3.05
N ALA A 48 -4.09 7.57 -2.93
CA ALA A 48 -5.31 8.04 -2.28
C ALA A 48 -6.05 9.03 -3.18
N ILE A 49 -7.39 9.03 -3.16
CA ILE A 49 -8.18 9.85 -4.08
C ILE A 49 -9.17 10.78 -3.37
N ASP A 50 -9.15 12.06 -3.74
CA ASP A 50 -10.27 12.99 -3.54
C ASP A 50 -11.21 12.85 -4.73
N ARG A 51 -12.21 11.96 -4.61
CA ARG A 51 -13.13 11.63 -5.71
C ARG A 51 -13.95 12.85 -6.16
N ASP A 52 -14.34 13.69 -5.22
CA ASP A 52 -15.12 14.90 -5.48
C ASP A 52 -14.34 15.91 -6.34
N ALA A 53 -13.05 16.11 -6.01
CA ALA A 53 -12.18 17.01 -6.77
C ALA A 53 -11.56 16.35 -8.01
N GLY A 54 -11.56 15.01 -8.09
CA GLY A 54 -10.80 14.26 -9.07
C GLY A 54 -9.29 14.44 -8.92
N LEU A 55 -8.80 14.44 -7.67
CA LEU A 55 -7.36 14.53 -7.38
C LEU A 55 -6.85 13.20 -6.86
N LEU A 56 -5.88 12.61 -7.55
CA LEU A 56 -5.17 11.42 -7.10
C LEU A 56 -3.87 11.87 -6.42
N TYR A 57 -3.67 11.48 -5.17
CA TYR A 57 -2.41 11.64 -4.45
C TYR A 57 -1.60 10.34 -4.54
N VAL A 58 -0.30 10.49 -4.69
CA VAL A 58 0.62 9.38 -4.93
C VAL A 58 1.73 9.44 -3.90
N SER A 59 1.83 8.40 -3.08
CA SER A 59 2.96 8.15 -2.20
C SER A 59 4.14 7.64 -3.03
N SER A 60 5.24 8.39 -3.08
CA SER A 60 6.34 8.14 -4.03
C SER A 60 7.70 8.18 -3.35
N HIS A 61 8.45 7.09 -3.49
CA HIS A 61 9.78 6.93 -2.92
C HIS A 61 10.64 6.02 -3.79
N GLU A 62 11.79 6.53 -4.24
CA GLU A 62 12.80 5.74 -4.96
C GLU A 62 13.53 4.80 -3.98
N ARG A 63 13.20 3.51 -4.05
CA ARG A 63 13.68 2.49 -3.10
C ARG A 63 15.01 1.85 -3.52
N ARG A 64 15.45 2.02 -4.76
CA ARG A 64 16.72 1.45 -5.26
C ARG A 64 17.91 2.36 -5.02
N ILE A 65 17.68 3.67 -4.88
CA ILE A 65 18.72 4.64 -4.56
C ILE A 65 18.76 4.83 -3.05
N LYS A 66 19.93 4.57 -2.47
CA LYS A 66 20.13 4.68 -1.03
C LYS A 66 20.02 6.15 -0.60
N ASP A 67 19.44 6.35 0.58
CA ASP A 67 19.38 7.64 1.28
C ASP A 67 18.57 8.72 0.52
N GLN A 68 17.77 8.33 -0.47
CA GLN A 68 16.80 9.21 -1.12
C GLN A 68 15.59 9.43 -0.21
N GLU A 69 15.11 10.67 -0.13
CA GLU A 69 13.82 11.00 0.48
C GLU A 69 12.73 10.91 -0.58
N GLY A 70 11.54 10.49 -0.18
CA GLY A 70 10.37 10.49 -1.05
C GLY A 70 9.57 11.78 -0.94
N LYS A 71 8.47 11.81 -1.69
CA LYS A 71 7.54 12.94 -1.79
C LYS A 71 6.12 12.42 -1.99
N ILE A 72 5.16 13.35 -1.86
CA ILE A 72 3.78 13.11 -2.28
C ILE A 72 3.59 13.87 -3.58
N TYR A 73 3.10 13.19 -4.61
CA TYR A 73 2.67 13.83 -5.86
C TYR A 73 1.15 13.86 -5.94
N PHE A 74 0.63 14.66 -6.85
CA PHE A 74 -0.78 14.62 -7.21
C PHE A 74 -1.00 14.71 -8.72
N LEU A 75 -2.14 14.18 -9.15
CA LEU A 75 -2.66 14.26 -10.52
C LEU A 75 -4.06 14.88 -10.50
N ASP A 76 -4.29 15.89 -11.35
CA ASP A 76 -5.65 16.37 -11.66
C ASP A 76 -6.27 15.44 -12.70
N LEU A 77 -7.08 14.48 -12.25
CA LEU A 77 -7.69 13.45 -13.11
C LEU A 77 -8.72 14.02 -14.11
N ASN A 78 -9.05 15.30 -14.00
CA ASN A 78 -9.89 16.02 -14.97
C ASN A 78 -9.06 16.75 -16.04
N SER A 79 -7.74 16.75 -15.92
CA SER A 79 -6.84 17.35 -16.91
C SER A 79 -6.49 16.37 -18.05
N SER A 80 -6.13 16.93 -19.20
CA SER A 80 -5.59 16.17 -20.33
C SER A 80 -4.53 17.04 -21.03
N PRO A 81 -3.27 16.59 -21.12
CA PRO A 81 -2.73 15.33 -20.59
C PRO A 81 -2.70 15.30 -19.04
N LEU A 82 -2.56 14.09 -18.48
CA LEU A 82 -2.29 13.92 -17.05
C LEU A 82 -0.80 14.18 -16.78
N GLU A 83 -0.52 15.15 -15.92
CA GLU A 83 0.83 15.54 -15.54
C GLU A 83 0.98 15.48 -14.02
N PRO A 84 1.91 14.67 -13.48
CA PRO A 84 2.13 14.62 -12.05
C PRO A 84 2.80 15.90 -11.58
N LYS A 85 2.35 16.38 -10.42
CA LYS A 85 2.89 17.58 -9.77
C LYS A 85 3.26 17.26 -8.35
N LEU A 86 4.37 17.82 -7.88
CA LEU A 86 4.78 17.72 -6.50
C LEU A 86 3.72 18.41 -5.60
N LEU A 87 3.35 17.76 -4.50
CA LEU A 87 2.55 18.40 -3.47
C LEU A 87 3.43 19.32 -2.64
N GLU A 88 3.43 20.62 -2.96
CA GLU A 88 4.26 21.61 -2.26
C GLU A 88 3.88 21.72 -0.78
N VAL A 89 4.70 21.14 0.10
CA VAL A 89 4.56 21.18 1.56
C VAL A 89 5.94 21.06 2.21
N GLU A 90 6.03 21.54 3.46
CA GLU A 90 7.20 21.26 4.30
C GLU A 90 7.14 19.80 4.76
N TYR A 91 7.98 18.96 4.16
CA TYR A 91 8.08 17.55 4.52
C TYR A 91 8.93 17.37 5.79
N PRO A 92 8.57 16.41 6.66
CA PRO A 92 9.44 15.96 7.74
C PRO A 92 10.82 15.50 7.21
N LYS A 93 11.84 15.59 8.04
CA LYS A 93 13.19 15.10 7.68
C LYS A 93 13.16 13.59 7.50
N ASN A 94 13.96 13.07 6.57
CA ASN A 94 14.04 11.64 6.26
C ASN A 94 12.69 11.02 5.86
N PHE A 95 11.81 11.82 5.23
CA PHE A 95 10.50 11.36 4.79
C PHE A 95 10.63 10.29 3.70
N ARG A 96 10.16 9.07 4.00
CA ARG A 96 10.19 7.91 3.09
C ARG A 96 8.82 7.27 3.06
N PRO A 97 7.90 7.80 2.22
CA PRO A 97 6.50 7.47 2.26
C PRO A 97 6.22 6.04 1.77
N HIS A 98 5.18 5.42 2.34
CA HIS A 98 4.64 4.09 2.02
C HIS A 98 3.10 4.19 1.89
N GLY A 99 2.30 3.42 2.63
CA GLY A 99 0.84 3.56 2.61
C GLY A 99 0.33 4.98 2.89
N ILE A 100 -0.75 5.35 2.21
CA ILE A 100 -1.36 6.69 2.25
C ILE A 100 -2.89 6.59 2.34
N SER A 101 -3.48 7.34 3.27
CA SER A 101 -4.94 7.40 3.43
C SER A 101 -5.44 8.84 3.46
N LEU A 102 -6.48 9.13 2.67
CA LEU A 102 -7.14 10.43 2.65
C LEU A 102 -8.42 10.39 3.50
N LEU A 103 -8.46 11.22 4.53
CA LEU A 103 -9.68 11.49 5.30
C LEU A 103 -10.32 12.79 4.82
N ASN A 104 -11.60 12.73 4.46
CA ASN A 104 -12.47 13.90 4.35
C ASN A 104 -13.53 13.84 5.45
N GLN A 105 -13.39 14.69 6.46
CA GLN A 105 -14.37 14.80 7.54
C GLN A 105 -14.99 16.20 7.51
N ASN A 106 -16.25 16.30 7.06
CA ASN A 106 -17.00 17.56 6.96
C ASN A 106 -16.28 18.64 6.14
N GLY A 107 -15.61 18.26 5.05
CA GLY A 107 -14.89 19.19 4.17
C GLY A 107 -13.50 19.58 4.67
N LYS A 108 -13.05 19.01 5.79
CA LYS A 108 -11.66 19.08 6.27
C LYS A 108 -10.92 17.85 5.76
N TYR A 109 -9.85 18.09 5.01
CA TYR A 109 -9.10 17.04 4.34
C TYR A 109 -7.75 16.85 5.02
N ARG A 110 -7.41 15.59 5.30
CA ARG A 110 -6.12 15.19 5.84
C ARG A 110 -5.57 13.97 5.12
N LEU A 111 -4.30 14.00 4.79
CA LEU A 111 -3.53 12.86 4.32
C LEU A 111 -2.76 12.31 5.51
N TYR A 112 -2.89 11.01 5.74
CA TYR A 112 -2.09 10.26 6.69
C TYR A 112 -1.14 9.38 5.89
N VAL A 113 0.16 9.55 6.07
CA VAL A 113 1.18 8.89 5.25
C VAL A 113 2.18 8.19 6.15
N ILE A 114 2.33 6.88 5.99
CA ILE A 114 3.40 6.14 6.67
C ILE A 114 4.74 6.65 6.15
N SER A 115 5.69 6.90 7.06
CA SER A 115 7.06 7.29 6.73
C SER A 115 8.08 6.43 7.48
N HIS A 116 9.01 5.83 6.74
CA HIS A 116 10.14 5.07 7.30
C HIS A 116 11.36 5.96 7.53
N ILE A 117 11.35 6.69 8.64
CA ILE A 117 12.40 7.64 9.08
C ILE A 117 13.78 6.95 9.10
N ALA A 118 13.85 5.73 9.63
CA ALA A 118 15.02 4.87 9.57
C ALA A 118 14.60 3.46 9.18
N LEU A 119 15.16 2.94 8.08
CA LEU A 119 14.81 1.63 7.53
C LEU A 119 14.89 0.54 8.61
N TYR A 120 13.80 -0.23 8.75
CA TYR A 120 13.64 -1.33 9.69
C TYR A 120 13.80 -0.98 11.18
N LYS A 121 13.67 0.30 11.56
CA LYS A 121 13.93 0.75 12.94
C LYS A 121 12.97 1.81 13.44
N GLU A 122 12.73 2.83 12.63
CA GLU A 122 11.95 3.98 13.06
C GLU A 122 10.95 4.36 11.99
N HIS A 123 9.70 4.46 12.43
CA HIS A 123 8.54 4.66 11.60
C HIS A 123 7.63 5.71 12.23
N SER A 124 6.79 6.30 11.41
CA SER A 124 5.82 7.30 11.81
C SER A 124 4.65 7.30 10.85
N ILE A 125 3.55 7.91 11.27
CA ILE A 125 2.48 8.34 10.37
C ILE A 125 2.47 9.87 10.39
N GLU A 126 2.71 10.46 9.24
CA GLU A 126 2.78 11.89 9.03
C GLU A 126 1.43 12.41 8.54
N VAL A 127 0.89 13.41 9.22
CA VAL A 127 -0.42 13.98 8.93
C VAL A 127 -0.25 15.34 8.28
N PHE A 128 -0.80 15.47 7.06
CA PHE A 128 -0.85 16.71 6.32
C PHE A 128 -2.30 17.18 6.23
N GLU A 129 -2.57 18.46 6.47
CA GLU A 129 -3.90 19.06 6.40
C GLU A 129 -4.01 20.04 5.23
N ARG A 130 -5.13 19.97 4.49
CA ARG A 130 -5.44 20.92 3.42
C ARG A 130 -6.03 22.20 4.02
N THR A 131 -5.20 23.23 4.13
CA THR A 131 -5.53 24.54 4.70
C THR A 131 -6.27 25.46 3.73
N GLU A 132 -6.12 25.27 2.42
CA GLU A 132 -6.82 26.03 1.38
C GLU A 132 -7.38 25.07 0.34
N LYS A 133 -8.63 25.28 -0.09
CA LYS A 133 -9.29 24.41 -1.09
C LYS A 133 -8.64 24.54 -2.48
N PRO A 134 -8.78 23.53 -3.33
CA PRO A 134 -8.46 23.64 -4.75
C PRO A 134 -9.05 24.90 -5.40
N SER A 135 -8.27 25.55 -6.25
CA SER A 135 -8.64 26.75 -7.00
C SER A 135 -7.95 26.78 -8.36
N ALA A 136 -8.28 27.78 -9.18
CA ALA A 136 -7.59 27.99 -10.45
C ALA A 136 -6.07 28.23 -10.30
N LYS A 137 -5.63 28.73 -9.14
CA LYS A 137 -4.21 29.00 -8.85
C LYS A 137 -3.47 27.83 -8.21
N SER A 138 -4.17 26.99 -7.45
CA SER A 138 -3.61 25.76 -6.88
C SER A 138 -4.60 24.61 -7.04
N LYS A 139 -4.26 23.66 -7.91
CA LYS A 139 -5.11 22.50 -8.21
C LYS A 139 -5.29 21.55 -7.04
N ALA A 140 -4.26 21.37 -6.20
CA ALA A 140 -4.35 20.53 -5.00
C ALA A 140 -4.77 21.30 -3.73
N GLY A 141 -4.90 22.63 -3.81
CA GLY A 141 -5.03 23.49 -2.63
C GLY A 141 -3.68 23.72 -1.94
N LYS A 142 -3.69 24.15 -0.68
CA LYS A 142 -2.46 24.35 0.11
C LYS A 142 -2.42 23.38 1.28
N TRP A 143 -1.31 22.68 1.44
CA TRP A 143 -1.14 21.67 2.47
C TRP A 143 -0.11 22.10 3.51
N LYS A 144 -0.25 21.59 4.72
CA LYS A 144 0.70 21.78 5.82
C LYS A 144 0.85 20.49 6.60
N HIS A 145 2.08 20.13 6.96
CA HIS A 145 2.30 19.10 7.98
C HIS A 145 1.80 19.60 9.34
N VAL A 146 0.96 18.81 10.01
CA VAL A 146 0.30 19.21 11.26
C VAL A 146 0.58 18.27 12.42
N GLN A 147 1.00 17.04 12.17
CA GLN A 147 1.21 16.05 13.21
C GLN A 147 2.12 14.91 12.75
N THR A 148 2.94 14.41 13.65
CA THR A 148 3.68 13.15 13.52
C THR A 148 3.14 12.21 14.60
N LEU A 149 2.68 11.03 14.19
CA LEU A 149 2.20 9.97 15.08
C LEU A 149 3.25 8.86 15.14
N GLN A 150 3.70 8.52 16.34
CA GLN A 150 4.60 7.40 16.62
C GLN A 150 4.10 6.64 17.84
N ASP A 151 4.24 5.33 17.81
CA ASP A 151 3.89 4.46 18.93
C ASP A 151 4.64 3.12 18.80
N PRO A 152 5.01 2.46 19.92
CA PRO A 152 5.65 1.15 19.89
C PRO A 152 4.85 0.07 19.15
N LEU A 153 3.53 0.20 19.01
CA LEU A 153 2.69 -0.75 18.24
C LEU A 153 2.74 -0.50 16.72
N VAL A 154 3.24 0.66 16.28
CA VAL A 154 3.53 0.99 14.87
C VAL A 154 4.93 0.46 14.52
N THR A 155 5.08 -0.86 14.64
CA THR A 155 6.36 -1.57 14.63
C THR A 155 7.03 -1.67 13.27
N SER A 156 6.25 -1.88 12.21
CA SER A 156 6.72 -1.99 10.83
C SER A 156 5.54 -1.70 9.88
N PRO A 157 4.98 -0.48 9.95
CA PRO A 157 3.73 -0.15 9.26
C PRO A 157 3.90 -0.28 7.75
N ASN A 158 2.91 -0.87 7.10
CA ASN A 158 2.90 -1.07 5.65
C ASN A 158 1.81 -0.21 5.02
N ASP A 159 0.57 -0.37 5.48
CA ASP A 159 -0.58 0.39 5.02
C ASP A 159 -1.45 0.88 6.21
N LEU A 160 -2.32 1.85 5.95
CA LEU A 160 -3.27 2.40 6.92
C LEU A 160 -4.62 2.76 6.31
N SER A 161 -5.68 2.58 7.10
CA SER A 161 -7.03 3.05 6.78
C SER A 161 -7.53 3.98 7.88
N VAL A 162 -7.89 5.21 7.49
CA VAL A 162 -8.35 6.24 8.43
C VAL A 162 -9.86 6.40 8.33
N ALA A 163 -10.57 5.90 9.34
CA ALA A 163 -12.03 6.03 9.44
C ALA A 163 -12.45 7.41 9.97
N SER A 164 -11.64 8.00 10.85
CA SER A 164 -11.80 9.37 11.35
C SER A 164 -10.48 9.88 11.95
N GLU A 165 -10.43 11.15 12.37
CA GLU A 165 -9.25 11.68 13.08
C GLU A 165 -8.89 10.89 14.35
N ASN A 166 -9.85 10.14 14.90
CA ASN A 166 -9.71 9.34 16.12
C ASN A 166 -9.79 7.83 15.85
N GLU A 167 -9.79 7.38 14.60
CA GLU A 167 -9.89 5.96 14.28
C GLU A 167 -8.99 5.64 13.09
N ILE A 168 -7.81 5.10 13.40
CA ILE A 168 -6.79 4.73 12.42
C ILE A 168 -6.45 3.26 12.61
N PHE A 169 -6.56 2.49 11.52
CA PHE A 169 -6.13 1.10 11.45
C PHE A 169 -4.81 1.05 10.69
N VAL A 170 -3.83 0.35 11.22
CA VAL A 170 -2.49 0.23 10.62
C VAL A 170 -2.12 -1.24 10.54
N SER A 171 -1.75 -1.70 9.36
CA SER A 171 -1.13 -3.01 9.22
C SER A 171 0.36 -2.89 9.45
N ASN A 172 0.91 -3.74 10.30
CA ASN A 172 2.34 -4.01 10.30
C ASN A 172 2.64 -5.18 9.35
N ASP A 173 3.81 -5.23 8.73
CA ASP A 173 4.21 -6.31 7.80
C ASP A 173 5.01 -7.45 8.43
N HIS A 174 5.82 -7.17 9.45
CA HIS A 174 6.66 -8.16 10.15
C HIS A 174 6.47 -8.16 11.67
N GLY A 175 5.94 -7.06 12.24
CA GLY A 175 5.86 -6.84 13.68
C GLY A 175 7.16 -6.27 14.25
N GLU A 176 7.29 -6.28 15.59
CA GLU A 176 8.49 -5.75 16.26
C GLU A 176 9.76 -6.51 15.85
N GLY A 177 10.80 -5.76 15.47
CA GLY A 177 12.07 -6.35 15.06
C GLY A 177 12.95 -5.41 14.26
N GLY A 178 13.76 -6.01 13.39
CA GLY A 178 14.59 -5.32 12.41
C GLY A 178 15.04 -6.32 11.36
N PHE A 179 15.81 -5.84 10.38
CA PHE A 179 16.14 -6.57 9.14
C PHE A 179 16.45 -8.07 9.31
N MET A 180 17.34 -8.44 10.24
CA MET A 180 17.72 -9.85 10.44
C MET A 180 16.57 -10.73 10.94
N LEU A 181 15.72 -10.17 11.80
CA LEU A 181 14.57 -10.87 12.35
C LEU A 181 13.45 -10.98 11.31
N TYR A 182 13.25 -9.93 10.51
CA TYR A 182 12.32 -9.93 9.37
C TYR A 182 12.69 -11.02 8.37
N LEU A 183 13.97 -11.09 7.96
CA LEU A 183 14.47 -12.13 7.07
C LEU A 183 14.24 -13.55 7.63
N PHE A 184 14.42 -13.74 8.94
CA PHE A 184 14.14 -15.02 9.58
C PHE A 184 12.64 -15.36 9.51
N HIS A 185 11.76 -14.40 9.83
CA HIS A 185 10.32 -14.60 9.73
C HIS A 185 9.86 -14.91 8.32
N ASP A 186 10.42 -14.26 7.31
CA ASP A 186 10.09 -14.47 5.90
C ASP A 186 10.44 -15.89 5.45
N LEU A 187 11.63 -16.36 5.84
CA LEU A 187 12.09 -17.71 5.51
C LEU A 187 11.20 -18.80 6.11
N PHE A 188 10.70 -18.58 7.33
CA PHE A 188 9.87 -19.55 8.07
C PHE A 188 8.37 -19.23 8.03
N ARG A 189 7.96 -18.21 7.27
CA ARG A 189 6.58 -17.72 7.15
C ARG A 189 5.89 -17.52 8.50
N MET A 190 6.63 -16.96 9.46
CA MET A 190 6.12 -16.74 10.82
C MET A 190 5.01 -15.69 10.81
N LYS A 191 3.94 -15.95 11.55
CA LYS A 191 2.81 -15.04 11.69
C LYS A 191 3.03 -14.13 12.89
N ARG A 192 3.48 -12.90 12.63
CA ARG A 192 3.80 -11.91 13.68
C ARG A 192 3.30 -10.51 13.37
N SER A 193 2.74 -10.33 12.18
CA SER A 193 2.34 -9.01 11.73
C SER A 193 0.92 -8.73 12.21
N GLU A 194 0.81 -7.85 13.21
CA GLU A 194 -0.45 -7.48 13.84
C GLU A 194 -1.03 -6.18 13.29
N ILE A 195 -2.30 -5.94 13.60
CA ILE A 195 -2.98 -4.67 13.34
C ILE A 195 -2.84 -3.77 14.56
N ALA A 196 -2.29 -2.57 14.36
CA ALA A 196 -2.34 -1.50 15.36
C ALA A 196 -3.58 -0.62 15.11
N TYR A 197 -4.21 -0.17 16.20
CA TYR A 197 -5.41 0.67 16.15
C TYR A 197 -5.27 1.86 17.10
N PHE A 198 -5.52 3.05 16.56
CA PHE A 198 -5.55 4.30 17.31
C PHE A 198 -6.98 4.76 17.52
N ASP A 199 -7.35 5.06 18.77
CA ASP A 199 -8.71 5.48 19.18
C ASP A 199 -8.86 7.00 19.41
N GLY A 200 -7.89 7.79 18.94
CA GLY A 200 -7.82 9.24 19.17
C GLY A 200 -7.06 9.62 20.43
N LYS A 201 -6.74 8.66 21.30
CA LYS A 201 -6.02 8.88 22.56
C LYS A 201 -4.84 7.94 22.74
N SER A 202 -5.00 6.68 22.39
CA SER A 202 -4.05 5.62 22.63
C SER A 202 -4.04 4.59 21.52
N TRP A 203 -2.93 3.87 21.42
CA TRP A 203 -2.76 2.74 20.51
C TRP A 203 -3.06 1.43 21.23
N SER A 204 -3.63 0.48 20.48
CA SER A 204 -3.87 -0.89 20.94
C SER A 204 -3.69 -1.87 19.79
N SER A 205 -3.37 -3.13 20.10
CA SER A 205 -3.35 -4.20 19.11
C SER A 205 -4.76 -4.78 18.95
N LEU A 206 -5.20 -4.93 17.70
CA LEU A 206 -6.38 -5.71 17.35
C LEU A 206 -6.03 -7.18 17.07
N GLY A 207 -4.77 -7.58 17.27
CA GLY A 207 -4.27 -8.92 17.04
C GLY A 207 -4.27 -9.32 15.57
N ASN A 208 -4.68 -10.55 15.31
CA ASN A 208 -4.64 -11.21 14.00
C ASN A 208 -3.22 -11.25 13.39
N PRO A 209 -2.25 -11.91 14.04
CA PRO A 209 -0.92 -12.05 13.45
C PRO A 209 -1.00 -12.85 12.15
N VAL A 210 -0.50 -12.25 11.07
CA VAL A 210 -0.34 -12.90 9.75
C VAL A 210 1.11 -12.89 9.32
N SER A 211 1.43 -13.63 8.27
CA SER A 211 2.76 -13.60 7.66
C SER A 211 2.76 -12.62 6.49
N LEU A 212 3.58 -11.55 6.61
CA LEU A 212 3.61 -10.42 5.67
C LEU A 212 2.22 -9.77 5.52
N GLY A 213 1.75 -9.13 6.58
CA GLY A 213 0.53 -8.31 6.51
C GLY A 213 0.77 -7.07 5.67
N ASN A 214 -0.21 -6.72 4.85
CA ASN A 214 -0.03 -5.68 3.86
C ASN A 214 -1.25 -4.74 3.87
N GLY A 215 -1.92 -4.47 2.75
CA GLY A 215 -3.08 -3.60 2.66
C GLY A 215 -4.11 -3.76 3.78
N ILE A 216 -4.67 -2.64 4.24
CA ILE A 216 -5.70 -2.60 5.29
C ILE A 216 -6.79 -1.59 4.91
N LEU A 217 -8.05 -1.99 5.04
CA LEU A 217 -9.16 -1.16 4.57
C LEU A 217 -10.36 -1.26 5.51
N TYR A 218 -10.72 -0.14 6.14
CA TYR A 218 -11.97 0.02 6.87
C TYR A 218 -13.10 0.40 5.91
N VAL A 219 -14.24 -0.29 6.04
CA VAL A 219 -15.45 -0.02 5.26
C VAL A 219 -16.64 0.06 6.20
N LYS A 220 -17.37 1.17 6.13
CA LYS A 220 -18.71 1.30 6.71
C LYS A 220 -19.76 1.14 5.63
N ARG A 221 -20.53 0.06 5.69
CA ARG A 221 -21.57 -0.24 4.72
C ARG A 221 -22.82 0.64 4.94
N PRO A 222 -23.68 0.80 3.92
CA PRO A 222 -24.94 1.55 4.05
C PRO A 222 -25.90 1.02 5.11
N ASP A 223 -25.85 -0.29 5.41
CA ASP A 223 -26.61 -0.93 6.49
C ASP A 223 -26.04 -0.66 7.90
N GLY A 224 -24.98 0.16 7.98
CA GLY A 224 -24.29 0.51 9.22
C GLY A 224 -23.24 -0.51 9.66
N LYS A 225 -23.10 -1.64 8.96
CA LYS A 225 -22.11 -2.66 9.31
C LYS A 225 -20.70 -2.16 9.03
N GLU A 226 -19.83 -2.32 10.02
CA GLU A 226 -18.41 -1.95 9.94
C GLU A 226 -17.56 -3.19 9.70
N ILE A 227 -16.70 -3.12 8.70
CA ILE A 227 -15.88 -4.23 8.26
C ILE A 227 -14.44 -3.75 8.13
N LEU A 228 -13.49 -4.54 8.63
CA LEU A 228 -12.07 -4.36 8.36
C LEU A 228 -11.63 -5.44 7.38
N TYR A 229 -10.94 -5.04 6.32
CA TYR A 229 -10.26 -5.94 5.40
C TYR A 229 -8.76 -5.84 5.60
N ARG A 230 -8.06 -6.96 5.42
CA ARG A 230 -6.60 -7.01 5.51
C ARG A 230 -6.00 -8.02 4.54
N SER A 231 -4.95 -7.61 3.85
CA SER A 231 -4.12 -8.49 3.02
C SER A 231 -3.18 -9.35 3.88
N SER A 232 -3.17 -10.65 3.58
CA SER A 232 -2.28 -11.65 4.15
C SER A 232 -1.43 -12.21 3.00
N PHE A 233 -0.27 -11.59 2.77
CA PHE A 233 0.50 -11.80 1.54
C PHE A 233 0.91 -13.26 1.36
N ASN A 234 1.52 -13.88 2.38
CA ASN A 234 2.01 -15.25 2.25
C ASN A 234 0.86 -16.27 2.16
N GLU A 235 -0.30 -15.98 2.73
CA GLU A 235 -1.49 -16.82 2.65
C GLU A 235 -2.28 -16.60 1.35
N GLY A 236 -1.90 -15.63 0.51
CA GLY A 236 -2.57 -15.33 -0.74
C GLY A 236 -4.06 -15.00 -0.57
N THR A 237 -4.39 -14.32 0.53
CA THR A 237 -5.77 -14.17 1.03
C THR A 237 -6.02 -12.75 1.51
N VAL A 238 -7.21 -12.24 1.24
CA VAL A 238 -7.76 -11.07 1.95
C VAL A 238 -8.65 -11.57 3.07
N LEU A 239 -8.35 -11.16 4.31
CA LEU A 239 -9.14 -11.47 5.49
C LEU A 239 -10.18 -10.36 5.72
N LYS A 240 -11.41 -10.75 6.02
CA LYS A 240 -12.56 -9.87 6.27
C LYS A 240 -13.05 -10.07 7.69
N PHE A 241 -13.12 -9.00 8.47
CA PHE A 241 -13.53 -9.00 9.87
C PHE A 241 -14.74 -8.11 10.07
N ASP A 242 -15.75 -8.62 10.77
CA ASP A 242 -16.77 -7.75 11.36
C ASP A 242 -16.15 -6.98 12.52
N ILE A 243 -16.32 -5.66 12.55
CA ILE A 243 -15.91 -4.83 13.67
C ILE A 243 -17.02 -4.87 14.73
N LYS A 244 -16.66 -5.29 15.95
CA LYS A 244 -17.53 -5.26 17.11
C LYS A 244 -17.12 -4.11 18.03
N ARG A 245 -18.08 -3.23 18.35
CA ARG A 245 -17.90 -2.14 19.31
C ARG A 245 -18.53 -2.54 20.64
N GLU A 246 -17.71 -2.84 21.63
CA GLU A 246 -18.13 -3.31 22.96
C GLU A 246 -17.50 -2.43 24.04
N ASN A 247 -18.32 -1.82 24.91
CA ASN A 247 -17.84 -0.98 26.02
C ASN A 247 -16.86 0.13 25.60
N GLY A 248 -17.09 0.75 24.44
CA GLY A 248 -16.22 1.79 23.90
C GLY A 248 -14.89 1.28 23.33
N LYS A 249 -14.69 -0.04 23.21
CA LYS A 249 -13.53 -0.66 22.58
C LYS A 249 -13.92 -1.38 21.28
N ILE A 250 -12.97 -1.48 20.36
CA ILE A 250 -13.11 -2.29 19.15
C ILE A 250 -12.52 -3.68 19.38
N LYS A 251 -13.19 -4.70 18.82
CA LYS A 251 -12.65 -6.04 18.62
C LYS A 251 -12.99 -6.51 17.21
N LEU A 252 -12.13 -7.36 16.66
CA LEU A 252 -12.40 -8.06 15.41
C LEU A 252 -13.19 -9.33 15.70
N GLY A 253 -14.23 -9.59 14.90
CA GLY A 253 -14.87 -10.90 14.85
C GLY A 253 -13.98 -11.97 14.22
N GLU A 254 -14.50 -13.19 14.10
CA GLU A 254 -13.78 -14.26 13.39
C GLU A 254 -13.57 -13.87 11.91
N PRO A 255 -12.35 -14.05 11.36
CA PRO A 255 -12.09 -13.73 9.96
C PRO A 255 -12.84 -14.65 9.01
N LYS A 256 -13.41 -14.06 7.96
CA LYS A 256 -13.70 -14.76 6.71
C LYS A 256 -12.53 -14.61 5.76
N SER A 257 -12.04 -15.72 5.21
CA SER A 257 -10.97 -15.72 4.21
C SER A 257 -11.53 -15.61 2.79
N ILE A 258 -10.97 -14.68 2.01
CA ILE A 258 -11.20 -14.53 0.57
C ILE A 258 -9.91 -14.93 -0.15
N LEU A 259 -9.84 -16.18 -0.61
CA LEU A 259 -8.63 -16.76 -1.19
C LEU A 259 -8.43 -16.28 -2.64
N LEU A 260 -7.32 -15.60 -2.89
CA LEU A 260 -6.90 -15.14 -4.23
C LEU A 260 -5.89 -16.09 -4.88
N GLY A 261 -5.11 -16.83 -4.07
CA GLY A 261 -4.06 -17.72 -4.57
C GLY A 261 -2.79 -17.00 -5.05
N SER A 262 -2.69 -15.69 -4.80
CA SER A 262 -1.53 -14.84 -5.06
C SER A 262 -1.41 -13.83 -3.92
N GLY A 263 -0.19 -13.41 -3.56
CA GLY A 263 0.01 -12.55 -2.38
C GLY A 263 -0.54 -11.13 -2.59
N PRO A 264 -1.62 -10.73 -1.89
CA PRO A 264 -2.18 -9.39 -2.03
C PRO A 264 -1.33 -8.32 -1.35
N ASP A 265 -1.34 -7.15 -1.97
CA ASP A 265 -0.68 -5.92 -1.54
C ASP A 265 -1.76 -4.95 -1.00
N ASN A 266 -1.76 -3.68 -1.41
CA ASN A 266 -2.72 -2.66 -0.93
C ASN A 266 -4.18 -2.94 -1.35
N LEU A 267 -5.13 -2.36 -0.59
CA LEU A 267 -6.58 -2.55 -0.75
C LEU A 267 -7.28 -1.21 -0.99
N GLU A 268 -7.94 -1.05 -2.13
CA GLU A 268 -8.67 0.17 -2.47
C GLU A 268 -10.14 -0.11 -2.78
N ILE A 269 -11.04 0.83 -2.47
CA ILE A 269 -12.49 0.65 -2.67
C ILE A 269 -13.07 1.67 -3.65
N ASP A 270 -13.96 1.22 -4.54
CA ASP A 270 -14.72 2.08 -5.45
C ASP A 270 -16.06 2.56 -4.86
N GLU A 271 -16.76 3.44 -5.60
CA GLU A 271 -18.07 3.95 -5.15
C GLU A 271 -19.18 2.88 -5.13
N LYS A 272 -18.95 1.72 -5.76
CA LYS A 272 -19.89 0.58 -5.81
C LYS A 272 -19.62 -0.42 -4.68
N GLY A 273 -18.56 -0.23 -3.91
CA GLY A 273 -18.13 -1.11 -2.84
C GLY A 273 -17.30 -2.31 -3.30
N ASN A 274 -16.80 -2.30 -4.53
CA ASN A 274 -15.82 -3.29 -4.97
C ASN A 274 -14.44 -2.93 -4.42
N ILE A 275 -13.76 -3.92 -3.88
CA ILE A 275 -12.38 -3.79 -3.38
C ILE A 275 -11.43 -4.28 -4.46
N PHE A 276 -10.45 -3.46 -4.81
CA PHE A 276 -9.39 -3.78 -5.74
C PHE A 276 -8.12 -4.06 -4.96
N THR A 277 -7.41 -5.11 -5.35
CA THR A 277 -6.11 -5.43 -4.78
C THR A 277 -5.16 -5.91 -5.86
N VAL A 278 -3.93 -5.39 -5.81
CA VAL A 278 -2.84 -5.89 -6.63
C VAL A 278 -2.22 -7.08 -5.92
N THR A 279 -1.76 -8.06 -6.69
CA THR A 279 -1.13 -9.25 -6.12
C THR A 279 0.17 -9.59 -6.84
N HIS A 280 1.08 -10.25 -6.12
CA HIS A 280 2.39 -10.67 -6.61
C HIS A 280 2.43 -12.20 -6.79
N PRO A 281 2.38 -12.71 -8.03
CA PRO A 281 2.35 -14.15 -8.28
C PRO A 281 3.69 -14.86 -7.99
N SER A 282 4.79 -14.10 -7.91
CA SER A 282 6.13 -14.66 -7.70
C SER A 282 7.01 -13.73 -6.87
N VAL A 283 7.22 -14.10 -5.60
CA VAL A 283 8.17 -13.44 -4.68
C VAL A 283 9.58 -13.40 -5.29
N MET A 284 9.99 -14.47 -5.97
CA MET A 284 11.31 -14.54 -6.61
C MET A 284 11.49 -13.48 -7.69
N LYS A 285 10.49 -13.30 -8.57
CA LYS A 285 10.54 -12.28 -9.62
C LYS A 285 10.44 -10.87 -9.03
N PHE A 286 9.64 -10.68 -7.97
CA PHE A 286 9.60 -9.42 -7.24
C PHE A 286 10.96 -9.03 -6.67
N LEU A 287 11.66 -9.94 -5.98
CA LEU A 287 12.99 -9.68 -5.41
C LEU A 287 14.06 -9.40 -6.49
N LYS A 288 13.98 -10.10 -7.63
CA LYS A 288 14.82 -9.79 -8.80
C LYS A 288 14.54 -8.39 -9.33
N HIS A 289 13.26 -8.02 -9.48
CA HIS A 289 12.88 -6.67 -9.91
C HIS A 289 13.31 -5.58 -8.93
N ALA A 290 13.21 -5.83 -7.62
CA ALA A 290 13.65 -4.91 -6.59
C ALA A 290 15.14 -4.56 -6.75
N SER A 291 15.98 -5.56 -7.05
CA SER A 291 17.42 -5.36 -7.26
C SER A 291 17.81 -4.88 -8.66
N ASN A 292 16.97 -5.12 -9.67
CA ASN A 292 17.25 -4.77 -11.07
C ASN A 292 15.96 -4.40 -11.82
N ALA A 293 15.86 -3.15 -12.27
CA ALA A 293 14.69 -2.64 -12.99
C ALA A 293 14.39 -3.41 -14.29
N GLU A 294 15.40 -3.99 -14.95
CA GLU A 294 15.24 -4.78 -16.18
C GLU A 294 14.65 -6.19 -15.94
N SER A 295 14.59 -6.64 -14.69
CA SER A 295 13.97 -7.94 -14.36
C SER A 295 12.48 -7.76 -14.14
N HIS A 296 11.63 -8.31 -15.00
CA HIS A 296 10.18 -8.16 -14.84
C HIS A 296 9.60 -8.93 -13.64
N SER A 297 8.74 -8.26 -12.88
CA SER A 297 7.92 -8.88 -11.84
C SER A 297 6.46 -8.84 -12.23
N PRO A 298 5.77 -9.98 -12.36
CA PRO A 298 4.38 -9.99 -12.79
C PRO A 298 3.43 -9.29 -11.82
N THR A 299 2.35 -8.78 -12.37
CA THR A 299 1.31 -8.03 -11.65
C THR A 299 -0.06 -8.63 -12.00
N LYS A 300 -0.87 -8.91 -10.98
CA LYS A 300 -2.29 -9.25 -11.14
C LYS A 300 -3.16 -8.30 -10.35
N ILE A 301 -4.38 -8.06 -10.79
CA ILE A 301 -5.36 -7.25 -10.05
C ILE A 301 -6.66 -8.03 -9.94
N PHE A 302 -7.15 -8.13 -8.72
CA PHE A 302 -8.46 -8.72 -8.42
C PHE A 302 -9.43 -7.63 -7.97
N SER A 303 -10.68 -7.75 -8.42
CA SER A 303 -11.83 -7.07 -7.86
C SER A 303 -12.60 -8.06 -6.97
N ILE A 304 -12.94 -7.63 -5.76
CA ILE A 304 -13.73 -8.37 -4.78
C ILE A 304 -15.04 -7.58 -4.57
N SER A 305 -16.15 -8.15 -5.02
CA SER A 305 -17.46 -7.53 -4.90
C SER A 305 -17.98 -7.58 -3.44
N PRO A 306 -19.01 -6.79 -3.07
CA PRO A 306 -19.58 -6.82 -1.72
C PRO A 306 -20.09 -8.18 -1.22
N ASP A 307 -20.45 -9.08 -2.14
CA ASP A 307 -20.86 -10.48 -1.86
C ASP A 307 -19.68 -11.46 -1.75
N ASP A 308 -18.45 -10.92 -1.78
CA ASP A 308 -17.17 -11.62 -1.77
C ASP A 308 -16.87 -12.42 -3.05
N SER A 309 -17.59 -12.17 -4.16
CA SER A 309 -17.23 -12.70 -5.47
C SER A 309 -15.94 -12.07 -6.00
N ILE A 310 -15.08 -12.88 -6.64
CA ILE A 310 -13.73 -12.49 -7.05
C ILE A 310 -13.66 -12.51 -8.58
N LEU A 311 -13.08 -11.45 -9.15
CA LEU A 311 -12.79 -11.34 -10.57
C LEU A 311 -11.33 -10.90 -10.78
N GLU A 312 -10.54 -11.67 -11.53
CA GLU A 312 -9.22 -11.23 -12.01
C GLU A 312 -9.42 -10.30 -13.22
N ILE A 313 -9.19 -9.01 -13.03
CA ILE A 313 -9.47 -7.98 -14.06
C ILE A 313 -8.24 -7.62 -14.90
N PHE A 314 -7.05 -7.90 -14.38
CA PHE A 314 -5.79 -7.62 -15.04
C PHE A 314 -4.74 -8.64 -14.63
N SER A 315 -3.93 -9.05 -15.60
CA SER A 315 -2.78 -9.92 -15.38
C SER A 315 -1.75 -9.61 -16.46
N ASN A 316 -0.53 -9.33 -16.05
CA ASN A 316 0.57 -9.05 -16.96
C ASN A 316 1.88 -9.66 -16.43
N SER A 317 2.69 -10.17 -17.35
CA SER A 317 4.01 -10.75 -17.09
C SER A 317 5.01 -9.81 -16.39
N GLY A 318 4.71 -8.49 -16.36
CA GLY A 318 5.55 -7.44 -15.80
C GLY A 318 6.09 -6.46 -16.87
N GLU A 319 5.93 -6.81 -18.16
CA GLU A 319 6.37 -5.97 -19.29
C GLU A 319 5.67 -4.60 -19.33
N LEU A 320 4.37 -4.57 -19.05
CA LEU A 320 3.58 -3.34 -19.04
C LEU A 320 3.75 -2.59 -17.72
N ILE A 321 3.64 -3.32 -16.60
CA ILE A 321 3.86 -2.82 -15.25
C ILE A 321 4.42 -3.93 -14.35
N SER A 322 5.59 -3.69 -13.79
CA SER A 322 6.26 -4.64 -12.88
C SER A 322 6.03 -4.29 -11.42
N ALA A 323 5.84 -5.31 -10.59
CA ALA A 323 5.71 -5.16 -9.13
C ALA A 323 4.66 -4.11 -8.75
N GLY A 324 3.46 -4.22 -9.34
CA GLY A 324 2.35 -3.35 -8.99
C GLY A 324 1.97 -3.48 -7.51
N SER A 325 1.42 -2.43 -6.93
CA SER A 325 1.14 -2.35 -5.48
C SER A 325 -0.27 -1.90 -5.15
N THR A 326 -0.77 -0.86 -5.82
CA THR A 326 -2.13 -0.35 -5.60
C THR A 326 -2.88 -0.23 -6.91
N ALA A 327 -4.17 -0.56 -6.91
CA ALA A 327 -5.07 -0.37 -8.04
C ALA A 327 -6.29 0.41 -7.58
N LEU A 328 -6.44 1.63 -8.10
CA LEU A 328 -7.52 2.54 -7.72
C LEU A 328 -8.34 2.92 -8.95
N THR A 329 -9.66 2.93 -8.82
CA THR A 329 -10.57 3.29 -9.92
C THR A 329 -11.13 4.70 -9.78
N TYR A 330 -11.23 5.40 -10.91
CA TYR A 330 -11.92 6.68 -11.02
C TYR A 330 -12.39 6.87 -12.46
N LYS A 331 -13.71 7.06 -12.65
CA LYS A 331 -14.35 7.25 -13.96
C LYS A 331 -13.90 6.23 -15.02
N GLU A 332 -14.48 5.04 -15.06
CA GLU A 332 -14.23 4.01 -16.11
C GLU A 332 -12.73 3.74 -16.40
N ARG A 333 -11.85 4.07 -15.46
CA ARG A 333 -10.41 3.94 -15.57
C ARG A 333 -9.86 3.39 -14.27
N VAL A 334 -8.76 2.66 -14.41
CA VAL A 334 -7.96 2.15 -13.30
C VAL A 334 -6.55 2.73 -13.38
N TYR A 335 -6.06 3.14 -12.23
CA TYR A 335 -4.72 3.67 -12.00
C TYR A 335 -3.96 2.65 -11.17
N ILE A 336 -2.84 2.17 -11.71
CA ILE A 336 -2.07 1.07 -11.15
C ILE A 336 -0.70 1.61 -10.76
N ALA A 337 -0.44 1.64 -9.46
CA ALA A 337 0.82 2.00 -8.84
C ALA A 337 1.79 0.81 -8.82
N GLN A 338 3.06 1.08 -8.51
CA GLN A 338 4.11 0.07 -8.40
C GLN A 338 5.17 0.48 -7.38
N VAL A 339 5.84 -0.51 -6.79
CA VAL A 339 6.78 -0.25 -5.70
C VAL A 339 8.04 0.52 -6.15
N PHE A 340 8.45 0.43 -7.42
CA PHE A 340 9.80 0.85 -7.83
C PHE A 340 9.91 1.82 -9.00
N ASN A 341 9.42 1.52 -10.21
CA ASN A 341 9.79 2.34 -11.37
C ASN A 341 9.07 3.70 -11.38
N ASP A 342 9.54 4.63 -12.21
CA ASP A 342 9.11 6.03 -12.27
C ASP A 342 7.82 6.28 -13.06
N PHE A 343 6.78 5.48 -12.83
CA PHE A 343 5.46 5.72 -13.42
C PHE A 343 4.33 4.95 -12.74
N ILE A 344 3.12 5.49 -12.83
CA ILE A 344 1.89 4.71 -12.69
C ILE A 344 1.32 4.38 -14.07
N LEU A 345 0.50 3.33 -14.16
CA LEU A 345 -0.20 2.94 -15.38
C LEU A 345 -1.67 3.34 -15.28
N GLN A 346 -2.18 4.07 -16.28
CA GLN A 346 -3.60 4.33 -16.43
C GLN A 346 -4.17 3.48 -17.55
N CYS A 347 -5.24 2.73 -17.30
CA CYS A 347 -5.97 1.94 -18.30
C CYS A 347 -7.47 2.21 -18.26
N GLN A 348 -8.20 1.78 -19.29
CA GLN A 348 -9.66 1.68 -19.27
C GLN A 348 -10.08 0.44 -18.49
N LEU A 349 -11.10 0.58 -17.63
CA LEU A 349 -11.64 -0.50 -16.80
C LEU A 349 -12.65 -1.37 -17.58
#